data_AF-A0A1H8ZTX9-F1
#
_entry.id   AF-A0A1H8ZTX9-F1
#
_cell.length_a   1.000
_cell.length_b   1.000
_cell.length_c   1.000
_cell.angle_alpha   90.00
_cell.angle_beta   90.00
_cell.angle_gamma   90.00
#
_symmetry.space_group_name_H-M   'P 1'
#
loop_
_entity.id
_entity.type
_entity.pdbx_description
1 polymer ?
#
loop_
_entity_poly.entity_id
_entity_poly.type
_entity_poly.pdbx_seq_one_letter_code
_entity_poly.pdbx_strand_id
1 'polypeptide(L)'
;MTGPIWLSVGLAVFLWWFFTGAILLVVRLSDRLGGRAPLWATLAGLPLLGGGALLVSLSLDDPSVTGIYAGFLGALAIWGWVELAFLTGVISGWQRDDCPPGLAGWARFQRAFATVGYHELALATGALTLTLVSTGAANQLALATYLILFLARITAKLNLFLGVPRINSDFVPVPLTHLKTYFRRGPVTWMFPLAITILTALLAVCTERLWGAQTYATTTGYALLTALAALALIEHWLMVIPLPDAKLWAWMLPSKTKTEGDENGL
;
A
#
# COMPACT_ATOMS: atom_id res chain seq x y z
N MET A 1 10.09 -30.22 1.88
CA MET A 1 10.24 -28.98 1.08
C MET A 1 9.22 -27.89 1.44
N THR A 2 8.32 -28.08 2.41
CA THR A 2 7.26 -27.09 2.76
C THR A 2 7.67 -26.06 3.82
N GLY A 3 8.70 -26.32 4.64
CA GLY A 3 9.18 -25.40 5.68
C GLY A 3 9.48 -23.97 5.19
N PRO A 4 10.23 -23.79 4.09
CA PRO A 4 10.52 -22.46 3.54
C PRO A 4 9.28 -21.69 3.07
N ILE A 5 8.24 -22.41 2.62
CA ILE A 5 6.99 -21.79 2.15
C ILE A 5 6.26 -21.15 3.32
N TRP A 6 6.02 -21.90 4.39
CA TRP A 6 5.32 -21.39 5.57
C TRP A 6 6.04 -20.24 6.24
N LEU A 7 7.37 -20.32 6.34
CA LEU A 7 8.18 -19.22 6.86
C LEU A 7 8.04 -17.96 6.01
N SER A 8 8.12 -18.09 4.69
CA SER A 8 8.02 -16.96 3.75
C SER A 8 6.63 -16.32 3.77
N VAL A 9 5.57 -17.14 3.74
CA VAL A 9 4.19 -16.66 3.84
C VAL A 9 3.98 -15.95 5.17
N GLY A 10 4.41 -16.57 6.29
CA GLY A 10 4.31 -15.97 7.62
C GLY A 10 5.06 -14.64 7.72
N LEU A 11 6.27 -14.56 7.16
CA LEU A 11 7.05 -13.34 7.09
C LEU A 11 6.35 -12.26 6.26
N ALA A 12 5.84 -12.59 5.07
CA ALA A 12 5.14 -11.62 4.22
C ALA A 12 3.89 -11.07 4.91
N VAL A 13 3.09 -11.93 5.54
CA VAL A 13 1.94 -11.53 6.34
C VAL A 13 2.38 -10.64 7.50
N PHE A 14 3.34 -11.07 8.30
CA PHE A 14 3.86 -10.28 9.42
C PHE A 14 4.32 -8.89 8.96
N LEU A 15 5.15 -8.82 7.92
CA LEU A 15 5.68 -7.56 7.40
C LEU A 15 4.57 -6.66 6.85
N TRP A 16 3.59 -7.21 6.13
CA TRP A 16 2.43 -6.46 5.65
C TRP A 16 1.70 -5.74 6.80
N TRP A 17 1.36 -6.50 7.85
CA TRP A 17 0.67 -5.95 9.03
C TRP A 17 1.56 -4.98 9.82
N PHE A 18 2.82 -5.35 10.02
CA PHE A 18 3.80 -4.55 10.77
C PHE A 18 4.08 -3.22 10.07
N PHE A 19 4.40 -3.21 8.78
CA PHE A 19 4.67 -1.97 8.03
C PHE A 19 3.44 -1.07 7.98
N THR A 20 2.25 -1.63 7.71
CA THR A 20 1.01 -0.85 7.72
C THR A 20 0.76 -0.21 9.09
N GLY A 21 0.90 -0.99 10.17
CA GLY A 21 0.74 -0.48 11.54
C GLY A 21 1.79 0.56 11.92
N ALA A 22 3.05 0.32 11.58
CA ALA A 22 4.17 1.22 11.89
C ALA A 22 4.00 2.58 11.20
N ILE A 23 3.67 2.59 9.90
CA ILE A 23 3.44 3.83 9.16
C ILE A 23 2.27 4.61 9.77
N LEU A 24 1.15 3.94 10.06
CA LEU A 24 -0.02 4.60 10.68
C LEU A 24 0.29 5.15 12.07
N LEU A 25 1.09 4.43 12.88
CA LEU A 25 1.53 4.90 14.18
C LEU A 25 2.37 6.17 14.08
N VAL A 26 3.37 6.17 13.19
CA VAL A 26 4.25 7.32 12.96
C VAL A 26 3.44 8.53 12.48
N VAL A 27 2.56 8.33 11.51
CA VAL A 27 1.70 9.39 10.97
C VAL A 27 0.83 9.99 12.08
N ARG A 28 0.18 9.16 12.90
CA ARG A 28 -0.65 9.65 14.01
C ARG A 28 0.14 10.38 15.08
N LEU A 29 1.34 9.90 15.41
CA LEU A 29 2.21 10.61 16.34
C LEU A 29 2.60 11.97 15.76
N SER A 30 2.91 12.04 14.47
CA SER A 30 3.23 13.30 13.80
C SER A 30 2.03 14.26 13.73
N ASP A 31 0.83 13.74 13.49
CA ASP A 31 -0.41 14.53 13.46
C ASP A 31 -0.73 15.11 14.84
N ARG A 32 -0.50 14.36 15.92
CA ARG A 32 -0.68 14.82 17.31
C ARG A 32 0.31 15.93 17.71
N LEU A 33 1.55 15.85 17.22
CA LEU A 33 2.59 16.84 17.52
C LEU A 33 2.42 18.15 16.74
N GLY A 34 1.82 18.07 15.55
CA GLY A 34 1.52 19.24 14.71
C GLY A 34 2.76 19.96 14.16
N GLY A 35 2.55 21.14 13.56
CA GLY A 35 3.61 21.98 13.00
C GLY A 35 4.45 21.28 11.93
N ARG A 36 5.77 21.18 12.13
CA ARG A 36 6.69 20.53 11.18
C ARG A 36 6.90 19.03 11.46
N ALA A 37 6.18 18.45 12.43
CA ALA A 37 6.35 17.04 12.79
C ALA A 37 6.11 16.06 11.62
N PRO A 38 5.11 16.25 10.73
CA PRO A 38 4.93 15.38 9.56
C PRO A 38 6.12 15.41 8.59
N LEU A 39 6.75 16.58 8.42
CA LEU A 39 7.97 16.71 7.61
C LEU A 39 9.14 15.95 8.27
N TRP A 40 9.35 16.15 9.57
CA TRP A 40 10.41 15.46 10.30
C TRP A 40 10.22 13.95 10.33
N ALA A 41 8.98 13.45 10.44
CA ALA A 41 8.69 12.03 10.34
C ALA A 41 9.12 11.44 8.99
N THR A 42 8.83 12.14 7.89
CA THR A 42 9.25 11.75 6.53
C THR A 42 10.76 11.79 6.36
N LEU A 43 11.42 12.84 6.86
CA LEU A 43 12.89 12.97 6.81
C LEU A 43 13.59 11.91 7.67
N ALA A 44 13.06 11.63 8.86
CA ALA A 44 13.56 10.57 9.74
C ALA A 44 13.39 9.17 9.11
N GLY A 45 12.47 9.02 8.15
CA GLY A 45 12.31 7.82 7.35
C GLY A 45 13.37 7.65 6.24
N LEU A 46 14.16 8.67 5.88
CA LEU A 46 15.14 8.58 4.78
C LEU A 46 16.15 7.42 4.91
N PRO A 47 16.64 7.04 6.10
CA PRO A 47 17.46 5.84 6.26
C PRO A 47 16.76 4.56 5.82
N LEU A 48 15.43 4.46 5.92
CA LEU A 48 14.66 3.33 5.39
C LEU A 48 14.74 3.27 3.87
N LEU A 49 14.61 4.42 3.19
CA LEU A 49 14.76 4.51 1.74
C LEU A 49 16.18 4.14 1.30
N GLY A 50 17.20 4.71 1.95
CA GLY A 50 18.61 4.44 1.63
C GLY A 50 19.01 3.00 1.92
N GLY A 51 18.59 2.45 3.06
CA GLY A 51 18.78 1.04 3.40
C GLY A 51 18.03 0.11 2.44
N GLY A 52 16.83 0.49 2.02
CA GLY A 52 16.06 -0.24 1.01
C GLY A 52 16.79 -0.29 -0.33
N ALA A 53 17.31 0.84 -0.80
CA ALA A 53 18.11 0.92 -2.03
C ALA A 53 19.38 0.07 -1.95
N LEU A 54 20.06 0.08 -0.79
CA LEU A 54 21.23 -0.77 -0.56
C LEU A 54 20.87 -2.25 -0.57
N LEU A 55 19.77 -2.65 0.07
CA LEU A 55 19.33 -4.05 0.04
C LEU A 55 18.96 -4.51 -1.37
N VAL A 56 18.31 -3.64 -2.15
CA VAL A 56 18.04 -3.93 -3.57
C VAL A 56 19.35 -4.09 -4.33
N SER A 57 20.31 -3.18 -4.21
CA SER A 57 21.57 -3.27 -4.96
C SER A 57 22.37 -4.52 -4.62
N LEU A 58 22.41 -4.92 -3.34
CA LEU A 58 23.03 -6.16 -2.90
C LEU A 58 22.29 -7.42 -3.39
N SER A 59 20.99 -7.31 -3.67
CA SER A 59 20.18 -8.45 -4.11
C SER A 59 20.27 -8.75 -5.61
N LEU A 60 20.60 -7.77 -6.46
CA LEU A 60 20.47 -7.86 -7.92
C LEU A 60 21.21 -9.07 -8.52
N ASP A 61 22.46 -9.26 -8.10
CA ASP A 61 23.33 -10.32 -8.60
C ASP A 61 23.42 -11.52 -7.65
N ASP A 62 22.61 -11.54 -6.57
CA ASP A 62 22.54 -12.63 -5.60
C ASP A 62 21.25 -13.45 -5.80
N PRO A 63 21.31 -14.60 -6.52
CA PRO A 63 20.18 -15.50 -6.69
C PRO A 63 19.95 -16.41 -5.46
N SER A 64 20.70 -16.24 -4.37
CA SER A 64 20.54 -17.03 -3.15
C SER A 64 19.28 -16.66 -2.38
N VAL A 65 18.92 -17.47 -1.38
CA VAL A 65 17.81 -17.18 -0.45
C VAL A 65 18.01 -15.84 0.27
N THR A 66 19.26 -15.47 0.57
CA THR A 66 19.59 -14.19 1.20
C THR A 66 19.27 -13.02 0.28
N GLY A 67 19.72 -13.10 -0.98
CA GLY A 67 19.38 -12.11 -2.01
C GLY A 67 17.88 -11.98 -2.23
N ILE A 68 17.13 -13.08 -2.19
CA ILE A 68 15.66 -13.07 -2.23
C ILE A 68 15.09 -12.23 -1.06
N TYR A 69 15.45 -12.53 0.19
CA TYR A 69 14.94 -11.73 1.32
C TYR A 69 15.40 -10.27 1.28
N ALA A 70 16.64 -10.00 0.86
CA ALA A 70 17.16 -8.65 0.71
C ALA A 70 16.37 -7.86 -0.33
N GLY A 71 16.11 -8.44 -1.51
CA GLY A 71 15.33 -7.79 -2.56
C GLY A 71 13.88 -7.51 -2.13
N PHE A 72 13.24 -8.45 -1.43
CA PHE A 72 11.89 -8.29 -0.90
C PHE A 72 11.81 -7.16 0.14
N LEU A 73 12.68 -7.21 1.16
CA LEU A 73 12.74 -6.19 2.21
C LEU A 73 13.14 -4.81 1.66
N GLY A 74 14.07 -4.78 0.70
CA GLY A 74 14.49 -3.56 0.03
C GLY A 74 13.34 -2.89 -0.71
N ALA A 75 12.58 -3.65 -1.49
CA ALA A 75 11.40 -3.14 -2.19
C ALA A 75 10.33 -2.62 -1.22
N LEU A 76 10.06 -3.34 -0.13
CA LEU A 76 9.12 -2.90 0.92
C LEU A 76 9.59 -1.62 1.62
N ALA A 77 10.88 -1.48 1.88
CA ALA A 77 11.44 -0.30 2.52
C ALA A 77 11.33 0.95 1.63
N ILE A 78 11.67 0.82 0.33
CA ILE A 78 11.51 1.90 -0.66
C ILE A 78 10.04 2.29 -0.76
N TRP A 79 9.15 1.31 -0.97
CA TRP A 79 7.72 1.53 -1.07
C TRP A 79 7.14 2.18 0.20
N GLY A 80 7.48 1.62 1.37
CA GLY A 80 6.99 2.08 2.66
C GLY A 80 7.40 3.51 2.98
N TRP A 81 8.59 3.95 2.57
CA TRP A 81 8.99 5.35 2.71
C TRP A 81 8.17 6.28 1.82
N VAL A 82 7.90 5.90 0.56
CA VAL A 82 7.05 6.69 -0.34
C VAL A 82 5.63 6.82 0.22
N GLU A 83 5.10 5.76 0.82
CA GLU A 83 3.78 5.80 1.49
C GLU A 83 3.77 6.65 2.74
N LEU A 84 4.83 6.59 3.56
CA LEU A 84 4.98 7.46 4.72
C LEU A 84 4.99 8.94 4.29
N ALA A 85 5.74 9.26 3.23
CA ALA A 85 5.83 10.61 2.69
C ALA A 85 4.48 11.12 2.13
N PHE A 86 3.66 10.21 1.58
CA PHE A 86 2.30 10.53 1.14
C PHE A 86 1.35 10.75 2.31
N LEU A 87 1.32 9.83 3.28
CA LEU A 87 0.39 9.86 4.41
C LEU A 87 0.64 11.03 5.37
N THR A 88 1.89 11.49 5.48
CA THR A 88 2.25 12.74 6.19
C THR A 88 1.90 14.01 5.40
N GLY A 89 1.47 13.89 4.15
CA GLY A 89 1.11 15.01 3.27
C GLY A 89 2.30 15.74 2.65
N VAL A 90 3.54 15.25 2.81
CA VAL A 90 4.75 15.85 2.22
C VAL A 90 4.77 15.68 0.71
N ILE A 91 4.47 14.48 0.22
CA ILE A 91 4.39 14.12 -1.20
C ILE A 91 2.95 13.74 -1.52
N SER A 92 2.00 14.68 -1.44
CA SER A 92 0.60 14.45 -1.81
C SER A 92 0.34 14.85 -3.27
N GLY A 93 -0.27 16.01 -3.48
CA GLY A 93 -0.57 16.53 -4.81
C GLY A 93 -0.45 18.04 -4.84
N TRP A 94 -0.46 18.59 -6.06
CA TRP A 94 -0.42 20.03 -6.27
C TRP A 94 -1.76 20.70 -5.93
N GLN A 95 -2.86 19.94 -5.92
CA GLN A 95 -4.17 20.38 -5.45
C GLN A 95 -4.38 19.96 -4.00
N ARG A 96 -4.67 20.92 -3.10
CA ARG A 96 -4.93 20.65 -1.67
C ARG A 96 -6.31 21.11 -1.20
N ASP A 97 -7.08 21.77 -2.05
CA ASP A 97 -8.45 22.18 -1.73
C ASP A 97 -9.44 21.02 -1.87
N ASP A 98 -10.56 21.14 -1.17
CA ASP A 98 -11.71 20.26 -1.30
C ASP A 98 -12.28 20.27 -2.72
N CYS A 99 -12.98 19.19 -3.09
CA CYS A 99 -13.64 19.09 -4.39
C CYS A 99 -14.78 20.13 -4.50
N PRO A 100 -14.72 21.07 -5.47
CA PRO A 100 -15.81 22.01 -5.68
C PRO A 100 -17.14 21.32 -5.98
N PRO A 101 -18.27 21.89 -5.52
CA PRO A 101 -19.59 21.34 -5.79
C PRO A 101 -19.89 21.32 -7.29
N GLY A 102 -20.53 20.26 -7.76
CA GLY A 102 -20.97 20.13 -9.16
C GLY A 102 -19.90 19.61 -10.15
N LEU A 103 -18.66 19.37 -9.73
CA LEU A 103 -17.65 18.74 -10.59
C LEU A 103 -17.98 17.27 -10.88
N ALA A 104 -18.08 16.92 -12.15
CA ALA A 104 -18.38 15.56 -12.61
C ALA A 104 -17.43 15.10 -13.74
N GLY A 105 -17.44 13.80 -13.99
CA GLY A 105 -16.72 13.17 -15.11
C GLY A 105 -15.21 13.44 -15.09
N TRP A 106 -14.68 13.80 -16.25
CA TRP A 106 -13.24 13.97 -16.49
C TRP A 106 -12.62 15.11 -15.67
N ALA A 107 -13.33 16.25 -15.54
CA ALA A 107 -12.83 17.38 -14.77
C ALA A 107 -12.64 17.03 -13.28
N ARG A 108 -13.55 16.22 -12.72
CA ARG A 108 -13.39 15.68 -11.36
C ARG A 108 -12.23 14.70 -11.27
N PHE A 109 -12.03 13.84 -12.28
CA PHE A 109 -10.91 12.90 -12.32
C PHE A 109 -9.56 13.62 -12.35
N GLN A 110 -9.37 14.60 -13.25
CA GLN A 110 -8.14 15.38 -13.31
C GLN A 110 -7.82 16.05 -11.98
N ARG A 111 -8.84 16.62 -11.32
CA ARG A 111 -8.67 17.27 -10.03
C ARG A 111 -8.41 16.27 -8.90
N ALA A 112 -9.03 15.10 -8.91
CA ALA A 112 -8.71 14.03 -7.96
C ALA A 112 -7.28 13.53 -8.16
N PHE A 113 -6.85 13.31 -9.41
CA PHE A 113 -5.46 12.96 -9.71
C PHE A 113 -4.49 14.04 -9.23
N ALA A 114 -4.83 15.31 -9.40
CA ALA A 114 -4.04 16.44 -8.90
C ALA A 114 -3.81 16.43 -7.39
N THR A 115 -4.68 15.81 -6.59
CA THR A 115 -4.50 15.67 -5.13
C THR A 115 -3.50 14.57 -4.72
N VAL A 116 -3.18 13.65 -5.64
CA VAL A 116 -2.25 12.54 -5.40
C VAL A 116 -1.07 12.52 -6.38
N GLY A 117 -0.99 13.49 -7.30
CA GLY A 117 -0.12 13.42 -8.46
C GLY A 117 1.36 13.30 -8.14
N TYR A 118 1.87 13.97 -7.10
CA TYR A 118 3.28 13.82 -6.71
C TYR A 118 3.56 12.42 -6.17
N HIS A 119 2.63 11.84 -5.42
CA HIS A 119 2.75 10.47 -4.94
C HIS A 119 2.72 9.46 -6.09
N GLU A 120 1.83 9.62 -7.06
CA GLU A 120 1.81 8.75 -8.25
C GLU A 120 3.11 8.84 -9.05
N LEU A 121 3.65 10.05 -9.23
CA LEU A 121 4.93 10.25 -9.88
C LEU A 121 6.07 9.61 -9.09
N ALA A 122 6.08 9.70 -7.76
CA ALA A 122 7.09 9.05 -6.91
C ALA A 122 7.01 7.53 -7.03
N LEU A 123 5.81 6.96 -6.99
CA LEU A 123 5.59 5.52 -7.16
C LEU A 123 6.04 5.05 -8.55
N ALA A 124 5.68 5.76 -9.61
CA ALA A 124 6.06 5.46 -10.98
C ALA A 124 7.58 5.60 -11.19
N THR A 125 8.21 6.60 -10.57
CA THR A 125 9.68 6.78 -10.62
C THR A 125 10.38 5.62 -9.93
N GLY A 126 9.87 5.14 -8.79
CA GLY A 126 10.38 3.95 -8.13
C GLY A 126 10.24 2.69 -8.99
N ALA A 127 9.09 2.51 -9.65
CA ALA A 127 8.87 1.38 -10.56
C ALA A 127 9.83 1.42 -11.76
N LEU A 128 10.01 2.60 -12.37
CA LEU A 128 10.94 2.81 -13.48
C LEU A 128 12.38 2.54 -13.05
N THR A 129 12.79 3.10 -11.91
CA THR A 129 14.15 2.93 -11.38
C THR A 129 14.44 1.45 -11.12
N LEU A 130 13.54 0.75 -10.44
CA LEU A 130 13.68 -0.69 -10.18
C LEU A 130 13.70 -1.50 -11.47
N THR A 131 12.92 -1.13 -12.47
CA THR A 131 12.95 -1.79 -13.79
C THR A 131 14.31 -1.62 -14.45
N LEU A 132 14.85 -0.40 -14.46
CA LEU A 132 16.15 -0.10 -15.07
C LEU A 132 17.29 -0.84 -14.39
N VAL A 133 17.36 -0.83 -13.06
CA VAL A 133 18.45 -1.49 -12.32
C VAL A 133 18.30 -3.01 -12.28
N SER A 134 17.09 -3.54 -12.38
CA SER A 134 16.85 -4.99 -12.39
C SER A 134 16.95 -5.58 -13.80
N THR A 135 17.06 -4.77 -14.85
CA THR A 135 17.20 -5.29 -16.23
C THR A 135 18.51 -6.07 -16.36
N GLY A 136 18.42 -7.36 -16.68
CA GLY A 136 19.58 -8.25 -16.77
C GLY A 136 20.09 -8.81 -15.44
N ALA A 137 19.49 -8.44 -14.31
CA ALA A 137 19.85 -8.94 -12.99
C ALA A 137 19.44 -10.41 -12.80
N ALA A 138 20.24 -11.16 -12.04
CA ALA A 138 19.97 -12.57 -11.71
C ALA A 138 18.74 -12.74 -10.81
N ASN A 139 18.45 -11.73 -9.98
CA ASN A 139 17.33 -11.72 -9.05
C ASN A 139 16.35 -10.59 -9.37
N GLN A 140 15.12 -10.97 -9.73
CA GLN A 140 14.04 -10.04 -10.11
C GLN A 140 13.06 -9.76 -8.98
N LEU A 141 13.33 -10.24 -7.76
CA LEU A 141 12.32 -10.25 -6.70
C LEU A 141 11.96 -8.84 -6.22
N ALA A 142 12.94 -7.94 -6.11
CA ALA A 142 12.70 -6.56 -5.71
C ALA A 142 11.73 -5.87 -6.68
N LEU A 143 11.97 -6.01 -7.99
CA LEU A 143 11.10 -5.49 -9.04
C LEU A 143 9.71 -6.11 -8.96
N ALA A 144 9.60 -7.44 -8.90
CA ALA A 144 8.32 -8.13 -8.83
C ALA A 144 7.50 -7.69 -7.62
N THR A 145 8.13 -7.61 -6.44
CA THR A 145 7.49 -7.15 -5.19
C THR A 145 6.94 -5.75 -5.34
N TYR A 146 7.74 -4.82 -5.87
CA TYR A 146 7.33 -3.44 -6.04
C TYR A 146 6.21 -3.30 -7.07
N LEU A 147 6.24 -4.05 -8.19
CA LEU A 147 5.20 -4.01 -9.21
C LEU A 147 3.86 -4.54 -8.70
N ILE A 148 3.85 -5.57 -7.85
CA ILE A 148 2.63 -6.07 -7.21
C ILE A 148 2.01 -4.97 -6.33
N LEU A 149 2.82 -4.30 -5.51
CA LEU A 149 2.37 -3.19 -4.67
C LEU A 149 1.86 -2.01 -5.51
N PHE A 150 2.60 -1.67 -6.57
CA PHE A 150 2.24 -0.60 -7.51
C PHE A 150 0.89 -0.84 -8.16
N LEU A 151 0.69 -2.04 -8.71
CA LEU A 151 -0.55 -2.45 -9.33
C LEU A 151 -1.71 -2.41 -8.34
N ALA A 152 -1.54 -3.06 -7.18
CA ALA A 152 -2.56 -3.10 -6.13
C ALA A 152 -2.95 -1.69 -5.66
N ARG A 153 -1.99 -0.77 -5.58
CA ARG A 153 -2.24 0.60 -5.15
C ARG A 153 -3.04 1.40 -6.19
N ILE A 154 -2.69 1.29 -7.47
CA ILE A 154 -3.41 1.97 -8.55
C ILE A 154 -4.85 1.46 -8.61
N THR A 155 -5.05 0.14 -8.58
CA THR A 155 -6.40 -0.45 -8.64
C THR A 155 -7.24 -0.07 -7.43
N ALA A 156 -6.65 -0.03 -6.23
CA ALA A 156 -7.30 0.44 -5.01
C ALA A 156 -7.78 1.90 -5.13
N LYS A 157 -6.91 2.81 -5.58
CA LYS A 157 -7.26 4.23 -5.74
C LYS A 157 -8.35 4.45 -6.78
N LEU A 158 -8.28 3.73 -7.91
CA LEU A 158 -9.31 3.80 -8.95
C LEU A 158 -10.65 3.28 -8.45
N ASN A 159 -10.67 2.19 -7.68
CA ASN A 159 -11.88 1.68 -7.04
C ASN A 159 -12.47 2.71 -6.06
N LEU A 160 -11.66 3.35 -5.21
CA LEU A 160 -12.11 4.39 -4.28
C LEU A 160 -12.65 5.64 -5.01
N PHE A 161 -12.04 6.02 -6.13
CA PHE A 161 -12.46 7.17 -6.94
C PHE A 161 -13.79 6.91 -7.67
N LEU A 162 -13.91 5.79 -8.37
CA LEU A 162 -15.09 5.43 -9.16
C LEU A 162 -16.27 5.07 -8.25
N GLY A 163 -15.97 4.40 -7.14
CA GLY A 163 -16.87 4.18 -6.04
C GLY A 163 -16.88 2.73 -5.58
N VAL A 164 -16.87 2.57 -4.26
CA VAL A 164 -17.00 1.29 -3.58
C VAL A 164 -18.00 1.42 -2.42
N PRO A 165 -18.68 0.31 -2.03
CA PRO A 165 -19.66 0.34 -0.95
C PRO A 165 -19.10 0.80 0.38
N ARG A 166 -17.83 0.47 0.66
CA ARG A 166 -17.16 0.81 1.91
C ARG A 166 -15.89 1.60 1.66
N ILE A 167 -15.82 2.76 2.32
CA ILE A 167 -14.61 3.58 2.40
C ILE A 167 -14.24 3.69 3.87
N ASN A 168 -13.08 3.13 4.22
CA ASN A 168 -12.49 3.19 5.56
C ASN A 168 -11.86 4.57 5.79
N SER A 169 -12.73 5.59 5.90
CA SER A 169 -12.34 7.00 6.07
C SER A 169 -11.57 7.30 7.34
N ASP A 170 -11.58 6.38 8.30
CA ASP A 170 -10.92 6.50 9.61
C ASP A 170 -9.39 6.28 9.52
N PHE A 171 -8.91 5.71 8.41
CA PHE A 171 -7.47 5.50 8.16
C PHE A 171 -6.82 6.67 7.41
N VAL A 172 -7.60 7.62 6.92
CA VAL A 172 -7.07 8.78 6.20
C VAL A 172 -6.56 9.81 7.21
N PRO A 173 -5.25 10.13 7.20
CA PRO A 173 -4.63 11.10 8.11
C PRO A 173 -5.18 12.52 7.95
N VAL A 174 -4.94 13.37 8.95
CA VAL A 174 -5.42 14.77 8.94
C VAL A 174 -4.94 15.53 7.69
N PRO A 175 -3.67 15.44 7.25
CA PRO A 175 -3.19 16.13 6.05
C PRO A 175 -3.93 15.75 4.76
N LEU A 176 -4.56 14.58 4.71
CA LEU A 176 -5.25 14.04 3.54
C LEU A 176 -6.78 14.12 3.67
N THR A 177 -7.30 14.91 4.61
CA THR A 177 -8.75 15.02 4.84
C THR A 177 -9.50 15.51 3.60
N HIS A 178 -8.90 16.44 2.83
CA HIS A 178 -9.46 16.94 1.57
C HIS A 178 -9.71 15.83 0.54
N LEU A 179 -8.90 14.77 0.54
CA LEU A 179 -9.04 13.62 -0.37
C LEU A 179 -10.37 12.88 -0.17
N LYS A 180 -10.92 12.91 1.05
CA LYS A 180 -12.22 12.29 1.36
C LYS A 180 -13.35 12.88 0.52
N THR A 181 -13.26 14.16 0.14
CA THR A 181 -14.27 14.84 -0.69
C THR A 181 -14.27 14.35 -2.15
N TYR A 182 -13.17 13.73 -2.59
CA TYR A 182 -13.05 13.14 -3.92
C TYR A 182 -13.49 11.67 -3.96
N PHE A 183 -13.61 10.99 -2.81
CA PHE A 183 -14.05 9.61 -2.76
C PHE A 183 -15.57 9.49 -2.91
N ARG A 184 -16.02 8.44 -3.60
CA ARG A 184 -17.45 8.17 -3.80
C ARG A 184 -17.87 6.91 -3.05
N ARG A 185 -18.76 7.04 -2.07
CA ARG A 185 -19.52 5.88 -1.57
C ARG A 185 -20.60 5.55 -2.59
N GLY A 186 -20.62 4.32 -3.09
CA GLY A 186 -21.53 3.94 -4.17
C GLY A 186 -21.56 2.44 -4.43
N PRO A 187 -22.40 1.97 -5.38
CA PRO A 187 -22.42 0.58 -5.79
C PRO A 187 -21.07 0.17 -6.40
N VAL A 188 -20.83 -1.14 -6.43
CA VAL A 188 -19.63 -1.72 -7.07
C VAL A 188 -19.58 -1.28 -8.54
N THR A 189 -18.51 -0.58 -8.91
CA THR A 189 -18.26 -0.15 -10.29
C THR A 189 -17.52 -1.24 -11.07
N TRP A 190 -17.52 -1.14 -12.41
CA TRP A 190 -16.86 -2.10 -13.31
C TRP A 190 -15.34 -2.23 -13.08
N MET A 191 -14.70 -1.24 -12.43
CA MET A 191 -13.29 -1.29 -12.08
C MET A 191 -12.99 -2.38 -11.05
N PHE A 192 -13.95 -2.69 -10.17
CA PHE A 192 -13.79 -3.72 -9.16
C PHE A 192 -13.60 -5.12 -9.77
N PRO A 193 -14.50 -5.65 -10.62
CA PRO A 193 -14.29 -6.96 -11.23
C PRO A 193 -13.03 -6.99 -12.11
N LEU A 194 -12.66 -5.88 -12.76
CA LEU A 194 -11.39 -5.79 -13.48
C LEU A 194 -10.19 -5.96 -12.54
N ALA A 195 -10.14 -5.20 -11.44
CA ALA A 195 -9.08 -5.28 -10.45
C ALA A 195 -8.98 -6.68 -9.84
N ILE A 196 -10.10 -7.28 -9.45
CA ILE A 196 -10.15 -8.64 -8.91
C ILE A 196 -9.66 -9.66 -9.93
N THR A 197 -10.05 -9.53 -11.20
CA THR A 197 -9.60 -10.44 -12.26
C THR A 197 -8.08 -10.37 -12.43
N ILE A 198 -7.53 -9.16 -12.50
CA ILE A 198 -6.08 -8.93 -12.65
C ILE A 198 -5.31 -9.50 -11.44
N LEU A 199 -5.76 -9.20 -10.21
CA LEU A 199 -5.10 -9.67 -8.99
C LEU A 199 -5.24 -11.18 -8.80
N THR A 200 -6.36 -11.77 -9.22
CA THR A 200 -6.56 -13.23 -9.19
C THR A 200 -5.66 -13.91 -10.22
N ALA A 201 -5.52 -13.35 -11.42
CA ALA A 201 -4.60 -13.86 -12.44
C ALA A 201 -3.15 -13.76 -11.97
N LEU A 202 -2.76 -12.65 -11.36
CA LEU A 202 -1.44 -12.48 -10.76
C LEU A 202 -1.18 -13.53 -9.66
N LEU A 203 -2.13 -13.72 -8.75
CA LEU A 203 -2.04 -14.74 -7.70
C LEU A 203 -1.89 -16.15 -8.30
N ALA A 204 -2.68 -16.47 -9.33
CA ALA A 204 -2.60 -17.75 -10.02
C ALA A 204 -1.22 -17.97 -10.66
N VAL A 205 -0.69 -16.97 -11.35
CA VAL A 205 0.65 -17.03 -11.95
C VAL A 205 1.73 -17.21 -10.89
N CYS A 206 1.71 -16.45 -9.79
CA CYS A 206 2.68 -16.61 -8.70
C CYS A 206 2.58 -18.01 -8.06
N THR A 207 1.37 -18.54 -7.92
CA THR A 207 1.11 -19.87 -7.36
C THR A 207 1.59 -20.98 -8.29
N GLU A 208 1.32 -20.87 -9.59
CA GLU A 208 1.81 -21.80 -10.60
C GLU A 208 3.35 -21.84 -10.61
N ARG A 209 3.98 -20.66 -10.60
CA ARG A 209 5.44 -20.53 -10.54
C ARG A 209 6.03 -21.09 -9.23
N LEU A 210 5.33 -20.95 -8.12
CA LEU A 210 5.69 -21.57 -6.85
C LEU A 210 5.66 -23.11 -6.95
N TRP A 211 4.64 -23.67 -7.59
CA TRP A 211 4.52 -25.12 -7.80
C TRP A 211 5.62 -25.69 -8.70
N GLY A 212 6.03 -24.92 -9.72
CA GLY A 212 7.12 -25.28 -10.62
C GLY A 212 8.53 -25.05 -10.06
N ALA A 213 8.66 -24.40 -8.89
CA ALA A 213 9.95 -24.01 -8.33
C ALA A 213 10.78 -25.22 -7.87
N GLN A 214 11.99 -25.35 -8.43
CA GLN A 214 12.90 -26.48 -8.16
C GLN A 214 14.00 -26.17 -7.14
N THR A 215 14.20 -24.90 -6.79
CA THR A 215 15.28 -24.46 -5.89
C THR A 215 14.71 -23.78 -4.65
N TYR A 216 15.43 -23.87 -3.52
CA TYR A 216 15.02 -23.21 -2.28
C TYR A 216 14.83 -21.69 -2.44
N ALA A 217 15.70 -21.03 -3.22
CA ALA A 217 15.60 -19.59 -3.48
C ALA A 217 14.33 -19.24 -4.27
N THR A 218 14.07 -19.96 -5.37
CA THR A 218 12.87 -19.71 -6.18
C THR A 218 11.58 -20.05 -5.45
N THR A 219 11.55 -21.12 -4.64
CA THR A 219 10.40 -21.45 -3.78
C THR A 219 10.15 -20.33 -2.76
N THR A 220 11.19 -19.80 -2.12
CA THR A 220 11.09 -18.69 -1.16
C THR A 220 10.54 -17.43 -1.83
N GLY A 221 11.12 -17.04 -2.97
CA GLY A 221 10.70 -15.86 -3.71
C GLY A 221 9.24 -15.91 -4.15
N TYR A 222 8.81 -17.00 -4.79
CA TYR A 222 7.41 -17.13 -5.21
C TYR A 222 6.44 -17.31 -4.04
N ALA A 223 6.87 -17.88 -2.90
CA ALA A 223 6.04 -17.91 -1.70
C ALA A 223 5.77 -16.51 -1.15
N LEU A 224 6.78 -15.63 -1.12
CA LEU A 224 6.62 -14.22 -0.75
C LEU A 224 5.68 -13.48 -1.71
N LEU A 225 5.90 -13.62 -3.02
CA LEU A 225 5.07 -12.95 -4.04
C LEU A 225 3.61 -13.45 -4.01
N THR A 226 3.40 -14.76 -3.85
CA THR A 226 2.06 -15.36 -3.73
C THR A 226 1.34 -14.82 -2.49
N ALA A 227 2.02 -14.77 -1.33
CA ALA A 227 1.43 -14.21 -0.12
C ALA A 227 1.07 -12.73 -0.31
N LEU A 228 1.94 -11.94 -0.94
CA LEU A 228 1.72 -10.53 -1.21
C LEU A 228 0.54 -10.29 -2.16
N ALA A 229 0.46 -11.05 -3.26
CA ALA A 229 -0.66 -11.00 -4.19
C ALA A 229 -1.99 -11.41 -3.53
N ALA A 230 -1.96 -12.43 -2.67
CA ALA A 230 -3.13 -12.87 -1.91
C ALA A 230 -3.60 -11.78 -0.93
N LEU A 231 -2.68 -11.14 -0.20
CA LEU A 231 -2.99 -10.02 0.70
C LEU A 231 -3.60 -8.83 -0.05
N ALA A 232 -3.02 -8.46 -1.19
CA ALA A 232 -3.57 -7.40 -2.05
C ALA A 232 -4.97 -7.75 -2.55
N LEU A 233 -5.21 -9.01 -2.97
CA LEU A 233 -6.52 -9.48 -3.39
C LEU A 233 -7.54 -9.43 -2.24
N ILE A 234 -7.16 -9.86 -1.04
CA ILE A 234 -8.01 -9.77 0.16
C ILE A 234 -8.36 -8.32 0.47
N GLU A 235 -7.38 -7.40 0.44
CA GLU A 235 -7.61 -5.97 0.66
C GLU A 235 -8.67 -5.41 -0.30
N HIS A 236 -8.66 -5.83 -1.57
CA HIS A 236 -9.66 -5.41 -2.54
C HIS A 236 -11.04 -5.97 -2.20
N TRP A 237 -11.14 -7.25 -1.84
CA TRP A 237 -12.41 -7.84 -1.39
C TRP A 237 -12.98 -7.12 -0.16
N LEU A 238 -12.15 -6.68 0.78
CA LEU A 238 -12.58 -5.91 1.95
C LEU A 238 -13.18 -4.54 1.60
N MET A 239 -12.94 -4.00 0.41
CA MET A 239 -13.61 -2.77 -0.04
C MET A 239 -15.10 -2.98 -0.38
N VAL A 240 -15.52 -4.23 -0.60
CA VAL A 240 -16.89 -4.59 -0.99
C VAL A 240 -17.60 -5.42 0.08
N ILE A 241 -16.90 -6.35 0.72
CA ILE A 241 -17.49 -7.23 1.73
C ILE A 241 -17.69 -6.44 3.05
N PRO A 242 -18.88 -6.49 3.67
CA PRO A 242 -19.17 -5.80 4.92
C PRO A 242 -18.59 -6.55 6.13
N LEU A 243 -17.29 -6.81 6.15
CA LEU A 243 -16.61 -7.31 7.35
C LEU A 243 -16.38 -6.14 8.32
N PRO A 244 -16.30 -6.33 9.64
CA PRO A 244 -15.91 -5.26 10.55
C PRO A 244 -14.37 -5.11 10.53
N ASP A 245 -13.80 -4.58 9.46
CA ASP A 245 -12.35 -4.32 9.31
C ASP A 245 -11.84 -3.43 10.46
N ALA A 246 -12.71 -2.54 10.95
CA ALA A 246 -12.49 -1.75 12.15
C ALA A 246 -12.16 -2.59 13.40
N LYS A 247 -12.59 -3.86 13.51
CA LYS A 247 -12.26 -4.76 14.62
C LYS A 247 -10.86 -5.35 14.51
N LEU A 248 -10.37 -5.63 13.30
CA LEU A 248 -8.98 -6.09 13.07
C LEU A 248 -7.98 -4.99 13.46
N TRP A 249 -8.38 -3.73 13.32
CA TRP A 249 -7.59 -2.54 13.66
C TRP A 249 -8.15 -1.78 14.87
N ALA A 250 -9.02 -2.39 15.69
CA ALA A 250 -9.75 -1.69 16.77
C ALA A 250 -8.84 -1.14 17.86
N TRP A 251 -7.72 -1.83 18.11
CA TRP A 251 -6.67 -1.37 19.02
C TRP A 251 -5.96 -0.10 18.53
N MET A 252 -6.20 0.31 17.29
CA MET A 252 -5.64 1.51 16.67
C MET A 252 -6.70 2.59 16.41
N LEU A 253 -8.00 2.33 16.38
CA LEU A 253 -8.96 3.40 16.09
C LEU A 253 -9.08 4.38 17.27
N PRO A 254 -9.33 5.68 17.04
CA PRO A 254 -9.67 6.59 18.13
C PRO A 254 -10.83 5.98 18.91
N SER A 255 -10.65 5.82 20.22
CA SER A 255 -11.78 5.54 21.10
C SER A 255 -12.79 6.64 20.86
N LYS A 256 -13.95 6.29 20.27
CA LYS A 256 -15.09 7.19 20.25
C LYS A 256 -15.36 7.53 21.71
N THR A 257 -14.98 8.73 22.12
CA THR A 257 -15.47 9.29 23.36
C THR A 257 -16.99 9.15 23.26
N LYS A 258 -17.58 8.32 24.13
CA LYS A 258 -19.02 8.36 24.35
C LYS A 258 -19.28 9.80 24.76
N THR A 259 -19.85 10.60 23.87
CA THR A 259 -20.59 11.78 24.30
C THR A 259 -21.82 11.21 25.00
N GLU A 260 -21.67 11.02 26.30
CA GLU A 260 -22.70 10.61 27.22
C GLU A 260 -23.54 11.85 27.53
N GLY A 261 -24.86 11.76 27.31
CA GLY A 261 -25.82 12.69 27.91
C GLY A 261 -26.62 13.59 26.96
N ASP A 262 -27.28 13.01 25.96
CA ASP A 262 -28.62 13.48 25.60
C ASP A 262 -29.60 12.67 26.47
N GLU A 263 -29.84 13.15 27.69
CA GLU A 263 -30.98 12.78 28.54
C GLU A 263 -30.98 13.67 29.80
N ASN A 264 -31.79 14.73 29.75
CA ASN A 264 -32.68 15.10 30.85
C ASN A 264 -33.76 16.01 30.25
N GLY A 265 -34.90 15.39 29.93
CA GLY A 265 -36.11 16.10 29.60
C GLY A 265 -36.65 16.86 30.81
N LEU A 266 -37.12 18.08 30.54
CA LEU A 266 -38.36 18.71 31.02
C LEU A 266 -38.65 19.91 30.11
#